data_AF-A0AA85J3N8-F1
#
_entry.id   AF-A0AA85J3N8-F1
#
_cell.length_a   1.000
_cell.length_b   1.000
_cell.length_c   1.000
_cell.angle_alpha   90.00
_cell.angle_beta   90.00
_cell.angle_gamma   90.00
#
_symmetry.space_group_name_H-M   'P 1'
#
loop_
_entity.id
_entity.type
_entity.pdbx_description
1 polymer ?
#
loop_
_entity_poly.entity_id
_entity_poly.type
_entity_poly.pdbx_seq_one_letter_code
_entity_poly.pdbx_strand_id
1 'polypeptide(L)'
;MFVIIASVFRVFDRDLDGGVNAQEWVMGLSTFLRGTLLEKTKFAFEVYDLNSDGRITREEMFQLLKYSLIKQPTDEDPDEGVRELVEITFKRLDVDHDGRLNFTDFQQAVEDNALLLEILGQCFPDEEVTTAFLSTFQEIEIPESVYYIKPAKSFMSSTAA
;
A
#
# COMPACT_ATOMS: atom_id res chain seq x y z
N MET A 1 3.10 -10.64 9.80
CA MET A 1 3.38 -10.81 8.35
C MET A 1 2.12 -11.09 7.52
N PHE A 2 1.25 -12.05 7.88
CA PHE A 2 0.06 -12.40 7.07
C PHE A 2 -1.00 -11.29 6.92
N VAL A 3 -1.16 -10.40 7.91
CA VAL A 3 -2.15 -9.32 7.82
C VAL A 3 -1.76 -8.24 6.81
N ILE A 4 -0.49 -7.83 6.81
CA ILE A 4 0.00 -6.82 5.85
C ILE A 4 -0.06 -7.36 4.43
N ILE A 5 0.35 -8.60 4.17
CA ILE A 5 0.32 -9.14 2.81
C ILE A 5 -1.12 -9.29 2.28
N ALA A 6 -2.06 -9.68 3.14
CA ALA A 6 -3.48 -9.73 2.78
C ALA A 6 -4.04 -8.33 2.50
N SER A 7 -3.60 -7.33 3.26
CA SER A 7 -4.02 -5.94 3.06
C SER A 7 -3.39 -5.34 1.79
N VAL A 8 -2.13 -5.65 1.48
CA VAL A 8 -1.49 -5.29 0.21
C VAL A 8 -2.24 -5.89 -0.97
N PHE A 9 -2.66 -7.16 -0.89
CA PHE A 9 -3.49 -7.78 -1.92
C PHE A 9 -4.83 -7.04 -2.08
N ARG A 10 -5.50 -6.72 -0.96
CA ARG A 10 -6.75 -5.94 -0.97
C ARG A 10 -6.58 -4.56 -1.62
N VAL A 11 -5.45 -3.88 -1.42
CA VAL A 11 -5.21 -2.56 -2.04
C VAL A 11 -4.89 -2.69 -3.54
N PHE A 12 -4.35 -3.83 -3.98
CA PHE A 12 -4.19 -4.13 -5.41
C PHE A 12 -5.53 -4.46 -6.08
N ASP A 13 -6.39 -5.23 -5.42
CA ASP A 13 -7.75 -5.60 -5.85
C ASP A 13 -8.71 -4.41 -5.67
N ARG A 14 -8.84 -3.58 -6.71
CA ARG A 14 -9.60 -2.32 -6.64
C ARG A 14 -11.08 -2.51 -6.91
N ASP A 15 -11.44 -3.55 -7.66
CA ASP A 15 -12.83 -3.90 -7.94
C ASP A 15 -13.44 -4.88 -6.91
N LEU A 16 -12.61 -5.38 -5.99
CA LEU A 16 -12.98 -6.27 -4.89
C LEU A 16 -13.57 -7.59 -5.38
N ASP A 17 -13.09 -8.08 -6.54
CA ASP A 17 -13.53 -9.35 -7.11
C ASP A 17 -12.81 -10.57 -6.51
N GLY A 18 -11.83 -10.34 -5.62
CA GLY A 18 -11.03 -11.36 -4.95
C GLY A 18 -9.83 -11.81 -5.78
N GLY A 19 -9.58 -11.18 -6.92
CA GLY A 19 -8.44 -11.37 -7.80
C GLY A 19 -7.63 -10.08 -7.98
N VAL A 20 -6.51 -10.19 -8.69
CA VAL A 20 -5.80 -9.01 -9.19
C VAL A 20 -5.67 -9.17 -10.69
N ASN A 21 -6.42 -8.37 -11.43
CA ASN A 21 -6.38 -8.39 -12.88
C ASN A 21 -5.11 -7.70 -13.42
N ALA A 22 -4.87 -7.79 -14.73
CA ALA A 22 -3.64 -7.25 -15.32
C ALA A 22 -3.48 -5.73 -15.14
N GLN A 23 -4.59 -4.98 -15.16
CA GLN A 23 -4.55 -3.54 -14.98
C GLN A 23 -4.22 -3.18 -13.53
N GLU A 24 -4.87 -3.82 -12.58
CA GLU A 24 -4.63 -3.69 -11.14
C GLU A 24 -3.19 -4.04 -10.77
N TRP A 25 -2.68 -5.14 -11.33
CA TRP A 25 -1.31 -5.55 -11.13
C TRP A 25 -0.31 -4.48 -11.60
N VAL A 26 -0.50 -3.94 -12.81
CA VAL A 26 0.38 -2.89 -13.35
C VAL A 26 0.28 -1.60 -12.54
N MET A 27 -0.94 -1.17 -12.17
CA MET A 27 -1.14 0.03 -11.35
C MET A 27 -0.54 -0.14 -9.95
N GLY A 28 -0.76 -1.28 -9.32
CA GLY A 28 -0.21 -1.62 -8.01
C GLY A 28 1.31 -1.60 -8.05
N LEU A 29 1.94 -2.32 -8.98
CA LEU A 29 3.41 -2.33 -9.13
C LEU A 29 4.00 -0.96 -9.44
N SER A 30 3.30 -0.11 -10.22
CA SER A 30 3.76 1.26 -10.49
C SER A 30 3.97 2.03 -9.19
N THR A 31 2.98 2.01 -8.29
CA THR A 31 3.09 2.65 -6.97
C THR A 31 4.09 1.92 -6.07
N PHE A 32 4.02 0.58 -6.04
CA PHE A 32 4.80 -0.25 -5.12
C PHE A 32 6.31 -0.17 -5.38
N LEU A 33 6.73 -0.09 -6.65
CA LEU A 33 8.14 -0.08 -7.04
C LEU A 33 8.69 1.30 -7.39
N ARG A 34 7.84 2.21 -7.88
CA ARG A 34 8.26 3.52 -8.43
C ARG A 34 7.44 4.70 -7.92
N GLY A 35 6.54 4.48 -6.96
CA GLY A 35 5.66 5.52 -6.44
C GLY A 35 6.43 6.66 -5.78
N THR A 36 5.92 7.87 -5.97
CA THR A 36 6.29 9.06 -5.19
C THR A 36 5.97 8.87 -3.71
N LEU A 37 6.53 9.72 -2.84
CA LEU A 37 6.22 9.67 -1.41
C LEU A 37 4.70 9.74 -1.17
N LEU A 38 3.99 10.67 -1.81
CA LEU A 38 2.54 10.82 -1.66
C LEU A 38 1.76 9.57 -2.11
N GLU A 39 2.12 8.98 -3.25
CA GLU A 39 1.47 7.75 -3.73
C GLU A 39 1.71 6.58 -2.78
N LYS A 40 2.94 6.46 -2.24
CA LYS A 40 3.27 5.45 -1.24
C LYS A 40 2.55 5.70 0.09
N THR A 41 2.45 6.94 0.54
CA THR A 41 1.71 7.32 1.74
C THR A 41 0.24 6.95 1.63
N LYS A 42 -0.39 7.24 0.49
CA LYS A 42 -1.77 6.83 0.22
C LYS A 42 -1.92 5.31 0.23
N PHE A 43 -1.01 4.61 -0.44
CA PHE A 43 -1.01 3.15 -0.47
C PHE A 43 -0.87 2.55 0.93
N ALA A 44 0.10 3.02 1.74
CA ALA A 44 0.32 2.55 3.10
C ALA A 44 -0.90 2.82 3.99
N PHE A 45 -1.55 3.98 3.85
CA PHE A 45 -2.79 4.29 4.56
C PHE A 45 -3.90 3.28 4.23
N GLU A 46 -4.13 2.99 2.95
CA GLU A 46 -5.14 2.00 2.52
C GLU A 46 -4.81 0.56 2.97
N VAL A 47 -3.52 0.25 3.15
CA VAL A 47 -3.06 -1.02 3.72
C VAL A 47 -3.40 -1.09 5.22
N TYR A 48 -3.20 0.00 5.95
CA TYR A 48 -3.39 0.04 7.41
C TYR A 48 -4.86 0.22 7.84
N ASP A 49 -5.67 0.88 7.03
CA ASP A 49 -7.13 0.96 7.19
C ASP A 49 -7.75 -0.39 6.80
N LEU A 50 -7.92 -1.28 7.79
CA LEU A 50 -8.30 -2.68 7.55
C LEU A 50 -9.74 -2.82 7.09
N ASN A 51 -10.61 -1.90 7.52
CA ASN A 51 -12.03 -1.92 7.20
C ASN A 51 -12.41 -0.94 6.05
N SER A 52 -11.47 -0.12 5.59
CA SER A 52 -11.64 0.89 4.53
C SER A 52 -12.66 1.98 4.86
N ASP A 53 -12.77 2.39 6.13
CA ASP A 53 -13.66 3.46 6.59
C ASP A 53 -13.05 4.87 6.47
N GLY A 54 -11.80 4.96 6.01
CA GLY A 54 -11.05 6.19 5.82
C GLY A 54 -10.33 6.66 7.08
N ARG A 55 -10.20 5.79 8.10
CA ARG A 55 -9.53 6.09 9.37
C ARG A 55 -8.76 4.86 9.85
N ILE A 56 -7.71 5.10 10.62
CA ILE A 56 -6.97 4.02 11.28
C ILE A 56 -7.26 4.09 12.76
N THR A 57 -7.94 3.07 13.27
CA THR A 57 -8.28 2.95 14.68
C THR A 57 -7.14 2.32 15.49
N ARG A 58 -7.15 2.55 16.81
CA ARG A 58 -6.22 1.88 17.74
C ARG A 58 -6.30 0.37 17.67
N GLU A 59 -7.49 -0.17 17.43
CA GLU A 59 -7.71 -1.61 17.28
C GLU A 59 -7.02 -2.15 16.02
N GLU A 60 -7.12 -1.43 14.90
CA GLU A 60 -6.41 -1.80 13.66
C GLU A 60 -4.89 -1.69 13.85
N MET A 61 -4.40 -0.62 14.50
CA MET A 61 -2.98 -0.50 14.87
C MET A 61 -2.53 -1.67 15.74
N PHE A 62 -3.33 -2.06 16.74
CA PHE A 62 -3.02 -3.17 17.63
C PHE A 62 -2.89 -4.47 16.84
N GLN A 63 -3.83 -4.75 15.93
CA GLN A 63 -3.76 -5.92 15.07
C GLN A 63 -2.49 -5.90 14.20
N LEU A 64 -2.23 -4.79 13.50
CA LEU A 64 -1.05 -4.64 12.64
C LEU A 64 0.26 -4.84 13.40
N LEU A 65 0.42 -4.15 14.53
CA LEU A 65 1.63 -4.19 15.36
C LEU A 65 1.83 -5.53 16.05
N LYS A 66 0.76 -6.15 16.57
CA LYS A 66 0.82 -7.49 17.17
C LYS A 66 1.42 -8.49 16.18
N TYR A 67 0.94 -8.51 14.93
CA TYR A 67 1.46 -9.44 13.92
C TYR A 67 2.80 -9.03 13.28
N SER A 68 3.27 -7.81 13.55
CA SER A 68 4.60 -7.31 13.15
C SER A 68 5.66 -7.65 14.20
N LEU A 69 5.30 -7.60 15.48
CA LEU A 69 6.21 -7.74 16.63
C LEU A 69 6.34 -9.16 17.19
N ILE A 70 5.49 -10.13 16.79
CA ILE A 70 5.64 -11.55 17.14
C ILE A 70 6.87 -12.13 16.43
N LYS A 71 8.06 -11.81 16.95
CA LYS A 71 9.34 -12.47 16.71
C LYS A 71 10.15 -12.68 17.99
N GLN A 72 9.78 -12.06 19.12
CA GLN A 72 10.51 -12.22 20.37
C GLN A 72 9.60 -12.81 21.46
N PRO A 73 9.85 -14.06 21.90
CA PRO A 73 9.22 -14.56 23.11
C PRO A 73 9.85 -13.83 24.31
N THR A 74 9.13 -12.85 24.85
CA THR A 74 9.45 -12.21 26.14
C THR A 74 8.60 -12.82 27.25
N ASP A 75 9.11 -12.83 28.49
CA ASP A 75 8.39 -13.34 29.68
C ASP A 75 7.23 -12.41 30.14
N GLU A 76 7.12 -11.21 29.55
CA GLU A 76 6.04 -10.25 29.78
C GLU A 76 4.84 -10.52 28.86
N ASP A 77 3.63 -10.15 29.29
CA ASP A 77 2.42 -10.23 28.46
C ASP A 77 2.62 -9.39 27.19
N PRO A 78 2.81 -10.03 26.01
CA PRO A 78 3.17 -9.33 24.78
C PRO A 78 2.08 -8.35 24.35
N ASP A 79 0.84 -8.53 24.80
CA ASP A 79 -0.26 -7.65 24.44
C ASP A 79 -0.16 -6.28 25.13
N GLU A 80 0.42 -6.19 26.33
CA GLU A 80 0.54 -4.90 27.03
C GLU A 80 1.58 -3.99 26.39
N GLY A 81 2.74 -4.55 26.03
CA GLY A 81 3.76 -3.83 25.28
C GLY A 81 3.24 -3.32 23.92
N VAL A 82 2.41 -4.13 23.23
CA VAL A 82 1.78 -3.69 21.98
C VAL A 82 0.79 -2.55 22.23
N ARG A 83 -0.01 -2.58 23.30
CA ARG A 83 -0.92 -1.46 23.63
C ARG A 83 -0.18 -0.17 23.89
N GLU A 84 0.94 -0.22 24.60
CA GLU A 84 1.79 0.96 24.82
C GLU A 84 2.33 1.50 23.50
N LEU A 85 2.82 0.64 22.61
CA LEU A 85 3.29 1.02 21.28
C LEU A 85 2.18 1.61 20.41
N VAL A 86 0.95 1.08 20.51
CA VAL A 86 -0.23 1.66 19.84
C VAL A 86 -0.47 3.09 20.31
N GLU A 87 -0.46 3.35 21.62
CA GLU A 87 -0.68 4.70 22.14
C GLU A 87 0.44 5.67 21.76
N ILE A 88 1.70 5.22 21.77
CA ILE A 88 2.84 6.03 21.32
C ILE A 88 2.71 6.35 19.83
N THR A 89 2.39 5.35 19.00
CA THR A 89 2.25 5.50 17.55
C THR A 89 1.07 6.40 17.21
N PHE A 90 -0.08 6.20 17.86
CA PHE A 90 -1.27 7.01 17.66
C PHE A 90 -0.98 8.48 17.97
N LYS A 91 -0.39 8.79 19.13
CA LYS A 91 -0.02 10.17 19.48
C LYS A 91 0.99 10.80 18.53
N ARG A 92 1.86 9.99 17.91
CA ARG A 92 2.86 10.48 16.97
C ARG A 92 2.24 10.87 15.62
N LEU A 93 1.17 10.18 15.23
CA LEU A 93 0.51 10.33 13.95
C LEU A 93 -0.74 11.23 14.00
N ASP A 94 -1.41 11.33 15.14
CA ASP A 94 -2.54 12.24 15.38
C ASP A 94 -2.04 13.68 15.53
N VAL A 95 -1.87 14.37 14.40
CA VAL A 95 -1.23 15.70 14.31
C VAL A 95 -2.12 16.81 14.86
N ASP A 96 -3.44 16.74 14.61
CA ASP A 96 -4.38 17.76 15.06
C ASP A 96 -4.95 17.49 16.46
N HIS A 97 -4.66 16.32 17.03
CA HIS A 97 -5.06 15.88 18.36
C HIS A 97 -6.59 15.79 18.54
N ASP A 98 -7.32 15.50 17.46
CA ASP A 98 -8.77 15.29 17.50
C ASP A 98 -9.17 13.89 17.98
N GLY A 99 -8.18 13.00 18.20
CA GLY A 99 -8.37 11.63 18.66
C GLY A 99 -8.77 10.66 17.54
N ARG A 100 -8.64 11.08 16.28
CA ARG A 100 -8.87 10.29 15.06
C ARG A 100 -7.61 10.32 14.23
N LEU A 101 -7.45 9.31 13.38
CA LEU A 101 -6.30 9.24 12.49
C LEU A 101 -6.82 9.08 11.07
N ASN A 102 -6.92 10.21 10.38
CA ASN A 102 -7.38 10.27 9.01
C ASN A 102 -6.18 10.38 8.05
N PHE A 103 -6.44 10.32 6.74
CA PHE A 103 -5.38 10.38 5.73
C PHE A 103 -4.54 11.67 5.83
N THR A 104 -5.14 12.81 6.19
CA THR A 104 -4.43 14.09 6.32
C THR A 104 -3.40 14.04 7.44
N ASP A 105 -3.75 13.46 8.59
CA ASP A 105 -2.84 13.34 9.73
C ASP A 105 -1.67 12.43 9.37
N PHE A 106 -1.96 11.29 8.76
CA PHE A 106 -0.95 10.35 8.30
C PHE A 106 -0.04 10.97 7.22
N GLN A 107 -0.62 11.69 6.26
CA GLN A 107 0.14 12.37 5.22
C GLN A 107 1.09 13.41 5.83
N GLN A 108 0.58 14.28 6.69
CA GLN A 108 1.38 15.32 7.32
C GLN A 108 2.50 14.70 8.18
N ALA A 109 2.21 13.65 8.93
CA ALA A 109 3.21 12.96 9.73
C ALA A 109 4.33 12.35 8.87
N VAL A 110 3.99 11.72 7.74
CA VAL A 110 4.97 11.12 6.82
C VAL A 110 5.78 12.18 6.07
N GLU A 111 5.17 13.30 5.69
CA GLU A 111 5.87 14.43 5.10
C GLU A 111 6.89 15.05 6.08
N ASP A 112 6.54 15.14 7.35
CA ASP A 112 7.45 15.61 8.41
C ASP A 112 8.56 14.59 8.70
N ASN A 113 8.25 13.29 8.65
CA ASN A 113 9.22 12.21 8.86
C ASN A 113 8.88 10.98 8.03
N ALA A 114 9.62 10.80 6.92
CA ALA A 114 9.42 9.69 5.98
C ALA A 114 9.57 8.29 6.62
N LEU A 115 10.25 8.16 7.76
CA LEU A 115 10.34 6.89 8.50
C LEU A 115 8.99 6.42 9.05
N LEU A 116 8.01 7.33 9.18
CA LEU A 116 6.67 6.99 9.66
C LEU A 116 5.82 6.26 8.61
N LEU A 117 6.27 6.22 7.35
CA LEU A 117 5.55 5.55 6.26
C LEU A 117 5.26 4.08 6.59
N GLU A 118 6.21 3.39 7.21
CA GLU A 118 6.13 1.96 7.54
C GLU A 118 6.02 1.69 9.05
N ILE A 119 5.56 2.67 9.84
CA ILE A 119 5.56 2.59 11.31
C ILE A 119 4.70 1.44 11.87
N LEU A 120 3.63 1.06 11.17
CA LEU A 120 2.74 -0.04 11.58
C LEU A 120 3.17 -1.40 11.01
N GLY A 121 4.24 -1.42 10.22
CA GLY A 121 4.80 -2.63 9.62
C GLY A 121 5.22 -2.42 8.17
N GLN A 122 6.23 -3.21 7.76
CA GLN A 122 6.77 -3.19 6.41
C GLN A 122 5.70 -3.60 5.39
N CYS A 123 5.30 -2.65 4.55
CA CYS A 123 4.33 -2.85 3.47
C CYS A 123 4.98 -2.75 2.09
N PHE A 124 6.20 -2.22 1.99
CA PHE A 124 6.98 -2.13 0.77
C PHE A 124 8.15 -3.14 0.76
N PRO A 125 8.59 -3.57 -0.44
CA PRO A 125 9.75 -4.43 -0.57
C PRO A 125 11.03 -3.64 -0.28
N ASP A 126 12.04 -4.34 0.24
CA ASP A 126 13.37 -3.76 0.43
C ASP A 126 13.95 -3.26 -0.90
N GLU A 127 14.87 -2.30 -0.83
CA GLU A 127 15.52 -1.70 -2.01
C GLU A 127 16.23 -2.75 -2.86
N GLU A 128 16.86 -3.76 -2.25
CA GLU A 128 17.51 -4.86 -2.96
C GLU A 128 16.51 -5.69 -3.77
N VAL A 129 15.37 -6.04 -3.17
CA VAL A 129 14.29 -6.80 -3.82
C VAL A 129 13.67 -5.98 -4.95
N THR A 130 13.44 -4.70 -4.70
CA THR A 130 12.93 -3.74 -5.70
C THR A 130 13.87 -3.66 -6.90
N THR A 131 15.16 -3.50 -6.65
CA THR A 131 16.20 -3.39 -7.69
C THR A 131 16.30 -4.68 -8.50
N ALA A 132 16.35 -5.84 -7.83
CA ALA A 132 16.41 -7.14 -8.49
C ALA A 132 15.16 -7.42 -9.33
N PHE A 133 13.97 -7.04 -8.86
CA PHE A 133 12.75 -7.19 -9.66
C PHE A 133 12.76 -6.24 -10.88
N LEU A 134 13.14 -4.98 -10.69
CA LEU A 134 13.20 -3.99 -11.77
C LEU A 134 14.23 -4.33 -12.86
N SER A 135 15.35 -4.98 -12.51
CA SER A 135 16.37 -5.39 -13.49
C SER A 135 15.83 -6.45 -14.47
N THR A 136 14.87 -7.28 -14.06
CA THR A 136 14.23 -8.26 -14.96
C THR A 136 13.51 -7.62 -16.14
N PHE A 137 13.08 -6.36 -16.02
CA PHE A 137 12.48 -5.59 -17.12
C PHE A 137 13.50 -4.86 -17.99
N GLN A 138 14.72 -4.65 -17.48
CA GLN A 138 15.80 -4.01 -18.23
C GLN A 138 16.53 -5.00 -19.14
N GLU A 139 16.51 -6.29 -18.82
CA GLU A 139 17.06 -7.36 -19.67
C GLU A 139 16.22 -7.67 -20.93
N ILE A 140 15.07 -7.02 -21.09
CA ILE A 140 14.31 -7.10 -22.34
C ILE A 140 14.95 -6.13 -23.33
N GLU A 141 15.83 -6.64 -24.21
CA GLU A 141 16.06 -6.00 -25.51
C GLU A 141 14.70 -5.88 -26.20
N ILE A 142 14.09 -4.70 -26.10
CA ILE A 142 12.83 -4.40 -26.77
C ILE A 142 13.13 -4.51 -28.27
N PRO A 143 12.52 -5.45 -29.02
CA PRO A 143 12.66 -5.43 -30.47
C PRO A 143 12.12 -4.09 -30.96
N GLU A 144 12.84 -3.38 -31.84
CA GLU A 144 12.51 -2.04 -32.34
C GLU A 144 11.11 -1.90 -32.99
N SER A 145 10.33 -2.97 -33.06
CA SER A 145 9.04 -3.01 -33.72
C SER A 145 7.94 -3.66 -32.85
N VAL A 146 7.55 -3.00 -31.77
CA VAL A 146 6.21 -3.24 -31.19
C VAL A 146 5.23 -2.31 -31.91
N TYR A 147 4.60 -2.79 -32.98
CA TYR A 147 3.53 -2.05 -33.64
C TYR A 147 2.25 -2.11 -32.78
N TYR A 148 1.79 -0.95 -32.34
CA TYR A 148 0.44 -0.78 -31.79
C TYR A 148 -0.60 -1.31 -32.80
N ILE A 149 -1.36 -2.35 -32.41
CA ILE A 149 -2.58 -2.71 -33.13
C ILE A 149 -3.59 -1.60 -32.84
N LYS A 150 -3.70 -0.64 -33.76
CA LYS A 150 -4.81 0.34 -33.73
C LYS A 150 -6.12 -0.45 -33.84
N PRO A 151 -7.08 -0.30 -32.93
CA PRO A 151 -8.40 -0.89 -33.09
C PRO A 151 -9.03 -0.34 -34.38
N ALA A 152 -9.48 -1.23 -35.26
CA ALA A 152 -10.16 -0.86 -36.48
C ALA A 152 -11.42 -0.05 -36.11
N LYS A 153 -11.51 1.18 -36.60
CA LYS A 153 -12.75 1.97 -36.51
C LYS A 153 -13.87 1.13 -37.14
N SER A 154 -14.84 0.72 -36.34
CA SER A 154 -16.07 0.14 -36.84
C SER A 154 -16.75 1.17 -37.74
N PHE A 155 -17.03 0.73 -38.96
CA PHE A 155 -17.62 1.50 -40.04
C PHE A 155 -19.05 1.91 -39.63
N MET A 156 -19.28 3.19 -39.33
CA MET A 156 -20.63 3.75 -39.46
C MET A 156 -20.86 4.05 -40.95
N SER A 157 -21.51 3.13 -41.66
CA SER A 157 -22.12 3.43 -42.95
C SER A 157 -23.54 3.93 -42.72
N SER A 158 -23.67 5.25 -42.62
CA SER A 158 -24.88 5.95 -43.03
C SER A 158 -24.91 5.97 -44.56
N THR A 159 -25.94 5.40 -45.16
CA THR A 159 -26.38 5.79 -46.50
C THR A 159 -27.88 6.02 -46.47
N ALA A 160 -28.23 7.29 -46.43
CA ALA A 160 -29.50 7.82 -46.91
C ALA A 160 -29.53 7.77 -48.44
N ALA A 161 -30.62 7.23 -49.00
CA ALA A 161 -31.31 7.65 -50.22
C ALA A 161 -32.53 6.72 -50.41
#